data_AF-Q987G7-F1
#
_entry.id   AF-Q987G7-F1
#
_cell.length_a   1.000
_cell.length_b   1.000
_cell.length_c   1.000
_cell.angle_alpha   90.00
_cell.angle_beta   90.00
_cell.angle_gamma   90.00
#
_symmetry.space_group_name_H-M   'P 1'
#
loop_
_entity.id
_entity.type
_entity.pdbx_description
1 polymer ?
#
loop_
_entity_poly.entity_id
_entity_poly.type
_entity_poly.pdbx_seq_one_letter_code
_entity_poly.pdbx_strand_id
1 'polypeptide(L)'
;MVGASTVTEKDLSLGRPGSSNMSQISAREDSKSHAARDHWIAERIFDWLGVPTIHLRLTFFSQWLLYPFARKTIVEQSVIDLPYGAGRHAPIAAEDQARLIAALLADPAAHVGKTYTLHGPTELDQPGIASALSEVLGRKIGYQPLTIPAYRDRLEKFGLPEFLIQHFCAIALDYQNGIFSGADKIIAEVTRAPPMTVQDFVTSHRAAFNTLDAAA
;
A
#
# COMPACT_ATOMS: atom_id res chain seq x y z
N MET A 1 -3.44 -3.45 40.48
CA MET A 1 -3.89 -2.28 39.68
C MET A 1 -2.73 -1.31 39.56
N VAL A 2 -1.94 -1.43 38.51
CA VAL A 2 -0.95 -0.42 38.14
C VAL A 2 -1.61 0.35 37.00
N GLY A 3 -1.91 1.63 37.23
CA GLY A 3 -2.60 2.47 36.27
C GLY A 3 -1.75 2.66 35.03
N ALA A 4 -2.30 2.30 33.87
CA ALA A 4 -1.79 2.72 32.57
C ALA A 4 -1.90 4.25 32.50
N SER A 5 -0.81 4.93 32.82
CA SER A 5 -0.69 6.37 32.60
C SER A 5 -0.58 6.59 31.09
N THR A 6 -1.55 7.31 30.53
CA THR A 6 -1.62 7.71 29.13
C THR A 6 -0.35 8.46 28.72
N VAL A 7 0.35 7.89 27.75
CA VAL A 7 1.66 8.30 27.19
C VAL A 7 1.60 9.65 26.43
N THR A 8 0.43 10.27 26.27
CA THR A 8 0.20 11.23 25.20
C THR A 8 0.67 12.67 25.44
N GLU A 9 0.90 13.12 26.69
CA GLU A 9 1.35 14.51 26.95
C GLU A 9 2.78 14.60 27.52
N LYS A 10 3.21 13.59 28.30
CA LYS A 10 4.47 13.67 29.05
C LYS A 10 5.70 13.39 28.18
N ASP A 11 5.59 12.60 27.12
CA ASP A 11 6.75 12.25 26.28
C ASP A 11 7.09 13.30 25.21
N LEU A 12 6.09 14.08 24.76
CA LEU A 12 6.34 15.32 24.01
C LEU A 12 7.02 16.38 24.89
N SER A 13 6.73 16.38 26.21
CA SER A 13 7.39 17.28 27.17
C SER A 13 8.87 16.93 27.44
N LEU A 14 9.31 15.72 27.07
CA LEU A 14 10.71 15.30 27.09
C LEU A 14 11.49 15.71 25.83
N GLY A 15 10.87 16.47 24.92
CA GLY A 15 11.52 17.02 23.73
C GLY A 15 11.81 16.00 22.63
N ARG A 16 11.21 14.80 22.68
CA ARG A 16 11.34 13.81 21.61
C ARG A 16 10.39 14.18 20.46
N PRO A 17 10.89 14.40 19.22
CA PRO A 17 10.01 14.64 18.08
C PRO A 17 9.11 13.43 17.84
N GLY A 18 7.85 13.67 17.46
CA GLY A 18 6.93 12.60 17.05
C GLY A 18 7.50 11.84 15.84
N SER A 19 7.29 10.53 15.81
CA SER A 19 7.71 9.66 14.71
C SER A 19 6.50 9.13 13.95
N SER A 20 6.72 8.75 12.68
CA SER A 20 5.73 8.05 11.87
C SER A 20 6.30 6.71 11.47
N ASN A 21 5.56 5.62 11.75
CA ASN A 21 5.89 4.27 11.30
C ASN A 21 5.01 3.92 10.11
N MET A 22 5.63 3.76 8.95
CA MET A 22 4.97 3.29 7.73
C MET A 22 4.80 1.76 7.80
N SER A 23 3.58 1.34 8.12
CA SER A 23 3.14 -0.04 8.19
C SER A 23 2.36 -0.43 6.93
N GLN A 24 1.65 -1.55 6.97
CA GLN A 24 0.78 -2.01 5.90
C GLN A 24 -0.56 -2.50 6.45
N ILE A 25 -1.62 -2.41 5.65
CA ILE A 25 -2.98 -2.83 6.04
C ILE A 25 -3.05 -4.30 6.48
N SER A 26 -2.13 -5.13 6.00
CA SER A 26 -2.02 -6.55 6.34
C SER A 26 -1.32 -6.84 7.67
N ALA A 27 -0.83 -5.82 8.39
CA ALA A 27 -0.11 -5.97 9.65
C ALA A 27 -1.02 -6.52 10.77
N ARG A 28 -0.93 -7.85 10.98
CA ARG A 28 -1.70 -8.60 11.96
C ARG A 28 -0.85 -9.72 12.55
N GLU A 29 -1.10 -10.06 13.81
CA GLU A 29 -0.40 -11.15 14.51
C GLU A 29 -0.53 -12.49 13.78
N ASP A 30 -1.72 -12.75 13.24
CA ASP A 30 -2.10 -14.00 12.59
C ASP A 30 -1.83 -14.01 11.07
N SER A 31 -1.21 -12.95 10.54
CA SER A 31 -0.93 -12.81 9.11
C SER A 31 -0.08 -13.98 8.60
N LYS A 32 -0.46 -14.53 7.45
CA LYS A 32 0.33 -15.60 6.82
C LYS A 32 1.59 -15.04 6.17
N SER A 33 1.65 -13.76 5.87
CA SER A 33 2.86 -13.13 5.36
C SER A 33 3.86 -12.89 6.50
N HIS A 34 5.12 -13.29 6.29
CA HIS A 34 6.18 -13.02 7.26
C HIS A 34 6.46 -11.53 7.38
N ALA A 35 6.64 -10.82 6.26
CA ALA A 35 6.83 -9.38 6.27
C ALA A 35 5.64 -8.62 6.92
N ALA A 36 4.39 -9.04 6.70
CA ALA A 36 3.25 -8.40 7.35
C ALA A 36 3.24 -8.62 8.87
N ARG A 37 3.67 -9.80 9.35
CA ARG A 37 3.91 -10.02 10.78
C ARG A 37 5.06 -9.17 11.29
N ASP A 38 6.14 -9.00 10.54
CA ASP A 38 7.27 -8.14 10.93
C ASP A 38 6.80 -6.69 11.12
N HIS A 39 5.93 -6.18 10.24
CA HIS A 39 5.29 -4.87 10.42
C HIS A 39 4.44 -4.81 11.69
N TRP A 40 3.63 -5.84 11.98
CA TRP A 40 2.85 -5.90 13.21
C TRP A 40 3.75 -5.92 14.47
N ILE A 41 4.82 -6.71 14.45
CA ILE A 41 5.82 -6.78 15.53
C ILE A 41 6.49 -5.41 15.72
N ALA A 42 6.89 -4.77 14.62
CA ALA A 42 7.51 -3.44 14.67
C ALA A 42 6.59 -2.40 15.33
N GLU A 43 5.30 -2.40 14.99
CA GLU A 43 4.32 -1.55 15.69
C GLU A 43 4.29 -1.84 17.19
N ARG A 44 4.25 -3.11 17.61
CA ARG A 44 4.27 -3.47 19.04
C ARG A 44 5.55 -3.02 19.74
N ILE A 45 6.70 -3.12 19.07
CA ILE A 45 7.98 -2.66 19.62
C ILE A 45 7.95 -1.14 19.85
N PHE A 46 7.44 -0.35 18.90
CA PHE A 46 7.27 1.09 19.10
C PHE A 46 6.37 1.41 20.29
N ASP A 47 5.22 0.71 20.39
CA ASP A 47 4.26 0.86 21.49
C ASP A 47 4.91 0.51 22.85
N TRP A 48 5.60 -0.63 22.94
CA TRP A 48 6.23 -1.11 24.18
C TRP A 48 7.36 -0.22 24.66
N LEU A 49 8.10 0.39 23.73
CA LEU A 49 9.19 1.30 24.05
C LEU A 49 8.71 2.72 24.40
N GLY A 50 7.41 2.99 24.34
CA GLY A 50 6.85 4.31 24.59
C GLY A 50 7.36 5.36 23.61
N VAL A 51 7.70 4.97 22.38
CA VAL A 51 8.12 5.92 21.36
C VAL A 51 6.88 6.67 20.86
N PRO A 52 6.83 8.01 20.90
CA PRO A 52 5.69 8.79 20.38
C PRO A 52 5.51 8.56 18.88
N THR A 53 4.68 7.58 18.51
CA THR A 53 4.61 7.04 17.13
C THR A 53 3.20 7.16 16.57
N ILE A 54 3.12 7.49 15.28
CA ILE A 54 1.91 7.42 14.47
C ILE A 54 2.05 6.21 13.55
N HIS A 55 1.15 5.23 13.64
CA HIS A 55 1.19 4.05 12.77
C HIS A 55 0.32 4.26 11.53
N LEU A 56 0.89 4.08 10.35
CA LEU A 56 0.18 4.23 9.08
C LEU A 56 0.08 2.86 8.40
N ARG A 57 -1.10 2.24 8.46
CA ARG A 57 -1.39 0.94 7.82
C ARG A 57 -2.05 1.18 6.48
N LEU A 58 -1.24 1.33 5.44
CA LEU A 58 -1.72 1.71 4.12
C LEU A 58 -2.00 0.48 3.25
N THR A 59 -2.92 0.66 2.31
CA THR A 59 -3.19 -0.32 1.25
C THR A 59 -2.12 -0.27 0.15
N PHE A 60 -2.35 -0.93 -0.99
CA PHE A 60 -1.35 -0.95 -2.06
C PHE A 60 -1.08 0.41 -2.68
N PHE A 61 0.16 0.53 -3.11
CA PHE A 61 0.66 1.70 -3.80
C PHE A 61 0.23 1.67 -5.26
N SER A 62 -0.12 2.82 -5.83
CA SER A 62 -0.32 2.95 -7.27
C SER A 62 0.93 2.53 -8.06
N GLN A 63 2.12 2.67 -7.46
CA GLN A 63 3.41 2.27 -8.00
C GLN A 63 3.52 0.78 -8.37
N TRP A 64 2.67 -0.11 -7.85
CA TRP A 64 2.66 -1.51 -8.28
C TRP A 64 2.43 -1.67 -9.79
N LEU A 65 1.72 -0.72 -10.42
CA LEU A 65 1.50 -0.69 -11.88
C LEU A 65 2.80 -0.49 -12.67
N LEU A 66 3.85 0.06 -12.03
CA LEU A 66 5.14 0.34 -12.65
C LEU A 66 6.16 -0.78 -12.42
N TYR A 67 5.89 -1.72 -11.52
CA TYR A 67 6.82 -2.80 -11.22
C TYR A 67 7.06 -3.66 -12.46
N PRO A 68 8.31 -4.06 -12.77
CA PRO A 68 8.64 -4.74 -14.03
C PRO A 68 7.74 -5.93 -14.37
N PHE A 69 7.42 -6.77 -13.39
CA PHE A 69 6.61 -7.98 -13.60
C PHE A 69 5.11 -7.69 -13.84
N ALA A 70 4.57 -6.58 -13.31
CA ALA A 70 3.18 -6.18 -13.53
C ALA A 70 3.06 -5.31 -14.79
N ARG A 71 3.96 -4.36 -14.95
CA ARG A 71 4.04 -3.45 -16.09
C ARG A 71 4.23 -4.18 -17.41
N LYS A 72 5.07 -5.24 -17.43
CA LYS A 72 5.37 -6.00 -18.64
C LYS A 72 4.12 -6.50 -19.36
N THR A 73 3.20 -7.14 -18.64
CA THR A 73 1.96 -7.69 -19.21
C THR A 73 0.96 -6.59 -19.60
N ILE A 74 0.92 -5.48 -18.86
CA ILE A 74 0.12 -4.30 -19.23
C ILE A 74 0.59 -3.70 -20.56
N VAL A 75 1.90 -3.64 -20.78
CA VAL A 75 2.49 -3.05 -22.00
C VAL A 75 2.42 -4.01 -23.19
N GLU A 76 2.89 -5.25 -23.02
CA GLU A 76 3.03 -6.21 -24.12
C GLU A 76 1.71 -6.90 -24.49
N GLN A 77 0.83 -7.12 -23.51
CA GLN A 77 -0.35 -7.98 -23.66
C GLN A 77 -1.66 -7.25 -23.37
N SER A 78 -1.60 -6.00 -22.89
CA SER A 78 -2.77 -5.23 -22.44
C SER A 78 -3.60 -5.97 -21.40
N VAL A 79 -2.94 -6.64 -20.45
CA VAL A 79 -3.62 -7.31 -19.34
C VAL A 79 -2.93 -7.02 -18.01
N ILE A 80 -3.74 -6.91 -16.96
CA ILE A 80 -3.30 -7.08 -15.59
C ILE A 80 -3.53 -8.56 -15.23
N ASP A 81 -2.49 -9.26 -14.78
CA ASP A 81 -2.56 -10.71 -14.49
C ASP A 81 -2.10 -11.05 -13.06
N LEU A 82 -2.24 -10.09 -12.16
CA LEU A 82 -1.95 -10.30 -10.74
C LEU A 82 -3.03 -11.18 -10.09
N PRO A 83 -2.68 -12.06 -9.13
CA PRO A 83 -3.58 -13.09 -8.60
C PRO A 83 -4.52 -12.55 -7.52
N TYR A 84 -5.29 -11.52 -7.82
CA TYR A 84 -6.06 -10.77 -6.83
C TYR A 84 -7.56 -11.09 -6.82
N GLY A 85 -8.00 -11.98 -7.71
CA GLY A 85 -9.39 -12.41 -7.83
C GLY A 85 -10.36 -11.21 -7.91
N ALA A 86 -11.42 -11.28 -7.10
CA ALA A 86 -12.44 -10.23 -6.96
C ALA A 86 -12.16 -9.27 -5.78
N GLY A 87 -10.96 -9.31 -5.19
CA GLY A 87 -10.60 -8.43 -4.09
C GLY A 87 -10.58 -6.96 -4.53
N ARG A 88 -10.76 -6.07 -3.55
CA ARG A 88 -10.88 -4.62 -3.77
C ARG A 88 -9.90 -3.87 -2.90
N HIS A 89 -9.45 -2.72 -3.39
CA HIS A 89 -8.68 -1.76 -2.61
C HIS A 89 -8.74 -0.38 -3.24
N ALA A 90 -8.33 0.64 -2.50
CA ALA A 90 -8.18 1.99 -3.03
C ALA A 90 -6.68 2.36 -3.12
N PRO A 91 -6.03 2.31 -4.29
CA PRO A 91 -4.58 2.55 -4.40
C PRO A 91 -4.16 3.95 -3.93
N ILE A 92 -2.97 4.06 -3.31
CA ILE A 92 -2.42 5.35 -2.87
C ILE A 92 -1.07 5.60 -3.57
N ALA A 93 -0.90 6.75 -4.21
CA ALA A 93 0.40 7.13 -4.77
C ALA A 93 1.40 7.46 -3.64
N ALA A 94 2.68 7.08 -3.80
CA ALA A 94 3.74 7.39 -2.83
C ALA A 94 3.84 8.89 -2.49
N GLU A 95 3.54 9.77 -3.45
CA GLU A 95 3.50 11.22 -3.31
C GLU A 95 2.46 11.67 -2.29
N ASP A 96 1.28 11.05 -2.30
CA ASP A 96 0.21 11.34 -1.35
C ASP A 96 0.54 10.85 0.05
N GLN A 97 1.23 9.71 0.14
CA GLN A 97 1.71 9.18 1.41
C GLN A 97 2.80 10.07 2.00
N ALA A 98 3.76 10.51 1.19
CA ALA A 98 4.80 11.43 1.61
C ALA A 98 4.20 12.75 2.11
N ARG A 99 3.20 13.28 1.40
CA ARG A 99 2.47 14.49 1.78
C ARG A 99 1.71 14.31 3.11
N LEU A 100 1.04 13.18 3.30
CA LEU A 100 0.38 12.85 4.57
C LEU A 100 1.40 12.75 5.71
N ILE A 101 2.47 11.98 5.54
CA ILE A 101 3.53 11.81 6.55
C ILE A 101 4.13 13.17 6.92
N ALA A 102 4.44 14.01 5.95
CA ALA A 102 4.97 15.35 6.19
C ALA A 102 4.00 16.21 7.01
N ALA A 103 2.70 16.20 6.67
CA ALA A 103 1.69 16.95 7.42
C ALA A 103 1.54 16.44 8.85
N LEU A 104 1.53 15.12 9.06
CA LEU A 104 1.44 14.50 10.39
C LEU A 104 2.67 14.80 11.25
N LEU A 105 3.87 14.82 10.66
CA LEU A 105 5.10 15.14 11.39
C LEU A 105 5.24 16.65 11.68
N ALA A 106 4.57 17.52 10.91
CA ALA A 106 4.56 18.96 11.15
C ALA A 106 3.70 19.37 12.35
N ASP A 107 2.62 18.63 12.64
CA ASP A 107 1.77 18.82 13.83
C ASP A 107 1.39 17.47 14.46
N PRO A 108 2.33 16.78 15.13
CA PRO A 108 2.14 15.40 15.55
C PRO A 108 1.25 15.23 16.79
N ALA A 109 1.01 16.30 17.57
CA ALA A 109 0.42 16.22 18.90
C ALA A 109 -0.97 15.55 18.90
N ALA A 110 -1.80 15.85 17.90
CA ALA A 110 -3.13 15.27 17.77
C ALA A 110 -3.13 13.84 17.19
N HIS A 111 -1.98 13.33 16.74
CA HIS A 111 -1.86 12.09 15.97
C HIS A 111 -1.05 11.00 16.67
N VAL A 112 -0.14 11.37 17.58
CA VAL A 112 0.68 10.42 18.35
C VAL A 112 -0.20 9.38 19.05
N GLY A 113 0.21 8.12 18.97
CA GLY A 113 -0.50 6.96 19.51
C GLY A 113 -1.66 6.46 18.66
N LYS A 114 -2.01 7.16 17.56
CA LYS A 114 -3.03 6.68 16.62
C LYS A 114 -2.45 5.69 15.62
N THR A 115 -3.28 4.72 15.26
CA THR A 115 -3.08 3.86 14.09
C THR A 115 -4.13 4.23 13.04
N TYR A 116 -3.67 4.66 11.87
CA TYR A 116 -4.53 4.96 10.73
C TYR A 116 -4.52 3.79 9.76
N THR A 117 -5.68 3.22 9.45
CA THR A 117 -5.84 2.43 8.24
C THR A 117 -6.09 3.39 7.09
N LEU A 118 -5.25 3.34 6.06
CA LEU A 118 -5.22 4.33 4.98
C LEU A 118 -5.56 3.72 3.63
N HIS A 119 -6.44 4.43 2.92
CA HIS A 119 -6.98 4.09 1.63
C HIS A 119 -6.87 5.27 0.67
N GLY A 120 -6.79 4.96 -0.62
CA GLY A 120 -6.88 5.94 -1.69
C GLY A 120 -8.29 6.51 -1.89
N PRO A 121 -8.47 7.38 -2.89
CA PRO A 121 -9.72 8.11 -3.09
C PRO A 121 -10.88 7.26 -3.60
N THR A 122 -10.59 6.11 -4.22
CA THR A 122 -11.61 5.28 -4.87
C THR A 122 -11.26 3.81 -4.74
N GLU A 123 -12.17 3.04 -4.16
CA GLU A 123 -12.02 1.59 -4.05
C GLU A 123 -12.40 0.89 -5.36
N LEU A 124 -11.46 0.12 -5.90
CA LEU A 124 -11.57 -0.57 -7.18
C LEU A 124 -11.19 -2.04 -7.04
N ASP A 125 -11.80 -2.88 -7.86
CA ASP A 125 -11.25 -4.20 -8.19
C ASP A 125 -10.26 -4.08 -9.38
N GLN A 126 -9.61 -5.19 -9.73
CA GLN A 126 -8.65 -5.20 -10.83
C GLN A 126 -9.28 -4.88 -12.21
N PRO A 127 -10.50 -5.32 -12.54
CA PRO A 127 -11.21 -4.83 -13.72
C PRO A 127 -11.43 -3.31 -13.73
N GLY A 128 -11.78 -2.70 -12.60
CA GLY A 128 -11.92 -1.26 -12.45
C GLY A 128 -10.60 -0.52 -12.67
N ILE A 129 -9.50 -1.03 -12.12
CA ILE A 129 -8.15 -0.51 -12.37
C ILE A 129 -7.80 -0.63 -13.86
N ALA A 130 -8.03 -1.78 -14.49
CA ALA A 130 -7.81 -1.99 -15.93
C ALA A 130 -8.63 -1.01 -16.79
N SER A 131 -9.86 -0.69 -16.39
CA SER A 131 -10.69 0.32 -17.06
C SER A 131 -10.08 1.73 -16.94
N ALA A 132 -9.60 2.11 -15.76
CA ALA A 132 -8.94 3.40 -15.54
C ALA A 132 -7.65 3.52 -16.39
N LEU A 133 -6.85 2.46 -16.48
CA LEU A 133 -5.71 2.43 -17.39
C LEU A 133 -6.16 2.55 -18.86
N SER A 134 -7.23 1.87 -19.24
CA SER A 134 -7.74 1.88 -20.62
C SER A 134 -8.17 3.27 -21.07
N GLU A 135 -8.89 3.98 -20.19
CA GLU A 135 -9.35 5.35 -20.39
C GLU A 135 -8.17 6.29 -20.66
N VAL A 136 -7.14 6.24 -19.80
CA VAL A 136 -5.98 7.12 -19.94
C VAL A 136 -5.13 6.74 -21.15
N LEU A 137 -4.83 5.46 -21.33
CA LEU A 137 -3.87 5.00 -22.34
C LEU A 137 -4.46 4.89 -23.75
N GLY A 138 -5.79 4.93 -23.89
CA GLY A 138 -6.46 4.88 -25.19
C GLY A 138 -6.42 3.51 -25.87
N ARG A 139 -6.21 2.43 -25.09
CA ARG A 139 -6.27 1.04 -25.57
C ARG A 139 -6.96 0.15 -24.54
N LYS A 140 -7.63 -0.91 -25.00
CA LYS A 140 -8.35 -1.83 -24.12
C LYS A 140 -7.36 -2.65 -23.29
N ILE A 141 -7.38 -2.48 -21.97
CA ILE A 141 -6.65 -3.28 -20.99
C ILE A 141 -7.64 -4.14 -20.22
N GLY A 142 -7.35 -5.43 -20.12
CA GLY A 142 -8.19 -6.40 -19.43
C GLY A 142 -7.59 -6.86 -18.10
N TYR A 143 -8.35 -7.67 -17.38
CA TYR A 143 -7.87 -8.40 -16.21
C TYR A 143 -7.95 -9.91 -16.49
N GLN A 144 -6.83 -10.61 -16.37
CA GLN A 144 -6.68 -12.04 -16.60
C GLN A 144 -5.86 -12.65 -15.44
N PRO A 145 -6.47 -12.90 -14.27
CA PRO A 145 -5.72 -13.27 -13.09
C PRO A 145 -5.00 -14.61 -13.25
N LEU A 146 -3.73 -14.65 -12.84
CA LEU A 146 -3.06 -15.90 -12.55
C LEU A 146 -3.64 -16.54 -11.27
N THR A 147 -3.47 -17.85 -11.16
CA THR A 147 -3.59 -18.53 -9.86
C THR A 147 -2.39 -18.16 -8.98
N ILE A 148 -2.54 -18.23 -7.65
CA ILE A 148 -1.42 -17.98 -6.72
C ILE A 148 -0.22 -18.93 -7.00
N PRO A 149 -0.41 -20.24 -7.28
CA PRO A 149 0.69 -21.11 -7.71
C PRO A 149 1.39 -20.63 -8.99
N ALA A 150 0.64 -20.26 -10.03
CA ALA A 150 1.24 -19.75 -11.27
C ALA A 150 1.98 -18.41 -11.05
N TYR A 151 1.48 -17.57 -10.14
CA TYR A 151 2.16 -16.35 -9.72
C TYR A 151 3.47 -16.66 -8.99
N ARG A 152 3.48 -17.64 -8.07
CA ARG A 152 4.69 -18.12 -7.38
C ARG A 152 5.76 -18.53 -8.39
N ASP A 153 5.41 -19.40 -9.34
CA ASP A 153 6.34 -19.88 -10.37
C ASP A 153 6.91 -18.73 -11.21
N ARG A 154 6.09 -17.70 -11.50
CA ARG A 154 6.53 -16.51 -12.22
C ARG A 154 7.55 -15.70 -11.40
N LEU A 155 7.31 -15.50 -10.11
CA LEU A 155 8.22 -14.75 -9.24
C LEU A 155 9.55 -15.49 -9.04
N GLU A 156 9.52 -16.82 -8.94
CA GLU A 156 10.72 -17.66 -8.90
C GLU A 156 11.55 -17.53 -10.17
N LYS A 157 10.91 -17.59 -11.35
CA LYS A 157 11.59 -17.39 -12.65
C LYS A 157 12.16 -15.99 -12.81
N PHE A 158 11.56 -15.00 -12.15
CA PHE A 158 12.07 -13.64 -12.11
C PHE A 158 13.28 -13.50 -11.14
N GLY A 159 13.58 -14.53 -10.35
CA GLY A 159 14.74 -14.55 -9.44
C GLY A 159 14.50 -13.83 -8.11
N LEU A 160 13.24 -13.65 -7.69
CA LEU A 160 12.97 -13.04 -6.39
C LEU A 160 13.37 -13.98 -5.24
N PRO A 161 13.89 -13.45 -4.11
CA PRO A 161 14.12 -14.24 -2.90
C PRO A 161 12.84 -14.88 -2.36
N GLU A 162 12.94 -16.11 -1.82
CA GLU A 162 11.79 -16.85 -1.28
C GLU A 162 10.98 -16.04 -0.26
N PHE A 163 11.63 -15.22 0.57
CA PHE A 163 10.95 -14.35 1.52
C PHE A 163 9.95 -13.39 0.84
N LEU A 164 10.33 -12.80 -0.29
CA LEU A 164 9.43 -11.91 -1.06
C LEU A 164 8.34 -12.70 -1.76
N ILE A 165 8.66 -13.88 -2.30
CA ILE A 165 7.69 -14.76 -2.95
C ILE A 165 6.61 -15.20 -1.96
N GLN A 166 7.03 -15.63 -0.76
CA GLN A 166 6.17 -15.99 0.36
C GLN A 166 5.25 -14.82 0.73
N HIS A 167 5.83 -13.63 0.90
CA HIS A 167 5.08 -12.42 1.21
C HIS A 167 4.03 -12.11 0.13
N PHE A 168 4.43 -12.06 -1.14
CA PHE A 168 3.50 -11.71 -2.23
C PHE A 168 2.38 -12.73 -2.43
N CYS A 169 2.65 -14.02 -2.27
CA CYS A 169 1.61 -15.06 -2.32
C CYS A 169 0.62 -14.94 -1.16
N ALA A 170 1.11 -14.72 0.07
CA ALA A 170 0.24 -14.55 1.23
C ALA A 170 -0.59 -13.26 1.15
N ILE A 171 0.00 -12.17 0.66
CA ILE A 171 -0.69 -10.90 0.43
C ILE A 171 -1.75 -11.02 -0.66
N ALA A 172 -1.49 -11.78 -1.74
CA ALA A 172 -2.51 -12.08 -2.75
C ALA A 172 -3.73 -12.80 -2.15
N LEU A 173 -3.51 -13.73 -1.23
CA LEU A 173 -4.59 -14.41 -0.50
C LEU A 173 -5.36 -13.44 0.41
N ASP A 174 -4.66 -12.62 1.20
CA ASP A 174 -5.29 -11.59 2.04
C ASP A 174 -6.13 -10.61 1.21
N TYR A 175 -5.62 -10.22 0.05
CA TYR A 175 -6.31 -9.36 -0.89
C TYR A 175 -7.61 -10.00 -1.39
N GLN A 176 -7.56 -11.28 -1.80
CA GLN A 176 -8.75 -12.04 -2.20
C GLN A 176 -9.78 -12.17 -1.06
N ASN A 177 -9.31 -12.22 0.20
CA ASN A 177 -10.15 -12.30 1.39
C ASN A 177 -10.69 -10.93 1.87
N GLY A 178 -10.46 -9.85 1.12
CA GLY A 178 -11.04 -8.53 1.41
C GLY A 178 -10.32 -7.72 2.48
N ILE A 179 -9.15 -8.15 2.95
CA ILE A 179 -8.34 -7.41 3.95
C ILE A 179 -8.02 -5.98 3.50
N PHE A 180 -7.89 -5.76 2.19
CA PHE A 180 -7.49 -4.49 1.59
C PHE A 180 -8.67 -3.56 1.27
N SER A 181 -9.91 -4.04 1.49
CA SER A 181 -11.13 -3.30 1.17
C SER A 181 -11.34 -2.10 2.10
N GLY A 182 -11.92 -1.05 1.56
CA GLY A 182 -12.20 0.20 2.24
C GLY A 182 -11.81 1.43 1.43
N ALA A 183 -12.33 2.57 1.90
CA ALA A 183 -11.99 3.90 1.43
C ALA A 183 -12.09 4.86 2.63
N ASP A 184 -11.29 5.93 2.61
CA ASP A 184 -11.34 6.97 3.63
C ASP A 184 -11.06 8.36 3.01
N LYS A 185 -11.07 9.39 3.85
CA LYS A 185 -10.78 10.77 3.47
C LYS A 185 -9.61 11.36 4.26
N ILE A 186 -8.86 10.54 5.00
CA ILE A 186 -7.82 10.97 5.95
C ILE A 186 -6.74 11.76 5.21
N ILE A 187 -6.27 11.27 4.07
CA ILE A 187 -5.27 12.00 3.27
C ILE A 187 -5.83 13.37 2.90
N ALA A 188 -7.03 13.45 2.35
CA ALA A 188 -7.63 14.72 1.93
C ALA A 188 -7.87 15.70 3.10
N GLU A 189 -8.30 15.19 4.25
CA GLU A 189 -8.60 15.98 5.45
C GLU A 189 -7.33 16.55 6.09
N VAL A 190 -6.30 15.72 6.27
CA VAL A 190 -5.04 16.11 6.92
C VAL A 190 -4.21 17.03 6.01
N THR A 191 -4.12 16.70 4.72
CA THR A 191 -3.27 17.42 3.78
C THR A 191 -3.97 18.57 3.05
N ARG A 192 -5.30 18.70 3.24
CA ARG A 192 -6.18 19.67 2.56
C ARG A 192 -6.16 19.60 1.02
N ALA A 193 -5.74 18.47 0.47
CA ALA A 193 -5.79 18.22 -0.97
C ALA A 193 -6.09 16.74 -1.24
N PRO A 194 -6.92 16.42 -2.25
CA PRO A 194 -7.30 15.04 -2.54
C PRO A 194 -6.07 14.19 -2.93
N PRO A 195 -6.04 12.89 -2.62
CA PRO A 195 -5.06 11.99 -3.19
C PRO A 195 -5.34 11.73 -4.68
N MET A 196 -4.31 11.32 -5.42
CA MET A 196 -4.40 10.95 -6.83
C MET A 196 -5.34 9.77 -7.04
N THR A 197 -6.19 9.87 -8.06
CA THR A 197 -6.89 8.69 -8.60
C THR A 197 -5.92 7.79 -9.38
N VAL A 198 -6.37 6.58 -9.75
CA VAL A 198 -5.60 5.72 -10.66
C VAL A 198 -5.39 6.43 -12.00
N GLN A 199 -6.38 7.14 -12.51
CA GLN A 199 -6.28 7.91 -13.75
C GLN A 199 -5.21 9.00 -13.66
N ASP A 200 -5.19 9.77 -12.57
CA ASP A 200 -4.20 10.84 -12.36
C ASP A 200 -2.79 10.25 -12.30
N PHE A 201 -2.61 9.14 -11.56
CA PHE A 201 -1.34 8.45 -11.45
C PHE A 201 -0.83 7.91 -12.79
N VAL A 202 -1.71 7.26 -13.57
CA VAL A 202 -1.35 6.72 -14.89
C VAL A 202 -1.06 7.87 -15.87
N THR A 203 -1.76 8.99 -15.74
CA THR A 203 -1.52 10.19 -16.57
C THR A 203 -0.13 10.77 -16.29
N SER A 204 0.27 10.91 -15.03
CA SER A 204 1.60 11.42 -14.67
C SER A 204 2.74 10.46 -15.04
N HIS A 205 2.46 9.16 -15.14
CA HIS A 205 3.43 8.12 -15.51
C HIS A 205 3.23 7.55 -16.91
N ARG A 206 2.50 8.26 -17.79
CA ARG A 206 2.08 7.73 -19.10
C ARG A 206 3.21 7.15 -19.92
N ALA A 207 4.38 7.80 -19.92
CA ALA A 207 5.56 7.35 -20.65
C ALA A 207 5.98 5.91 -20.30
N ALA A 208 5.81 5.52 -19.03
CA ALA A 208 6.08 4.17 -18.57
C ALA A 208 5.16 3.12 -19.22
N PHE A 209 4.05 3.46 -19.87
CA PHE A 209 3.15 2.46 -20.47
C PHE A 209 3.26 2.35 -22.00
N ASN A 210 4.15 3.13 -22.61
CA ASN A 210 4.31 3.19 -24.07
C ASN A 210 5.24 2.12 -24.63
N THR A 211 6.40 1.91 -24.01
CA THR A 211 7.41 0.94 -24.43
C THR A 211 8.13 0.40 -23.21
N LEU A 212 8.46 -0.89 -23.18
CA LEU A 212 9.42 -1.37 -22.21
C LEU A 212 10.78 -0.78 -22.59
N ASP A 213 11.37 0.04 -21.72
CA ASP A 213 12.77 0.41 -21.89
C ASP A 213 13.59 -0.88 -21.92
N ALA A 214 14.55 -0.96 -22.85
CA ALA A 214 15.48 -2.09 -22.89
C ALA A 214 16.17 -2.16 -21.51
N ALA A 215 15.98 -3.30 -20.85
CA ALA A 215 16.25 -3.53 -19.43
C ALA A 215 17.49 -2.80 -18.87
N ALA A 216 17.31 -2.18 -17.70
CA ALA A 216 18.38 -2.00 -16.72
C ALA A 216 18.30 -3.17 -15.71
#